data_AF-A0A0R1NSI2-F1
#
_entry.id   AF-A0A0R1NSI2-F1
#
_cell.length_a   1.000
_cell.length_b   1.000
_cell.length_c   1.000
_cell.angle_alpha   90.00
_cell.angle_beta   90.00
_cell.angle_gamma   90.00
#
_symmetry.space_group_name_H-M   'P 1'
#
loop_
_entity.id
_entity.type
_entity.pdbx_description
1 polymer ?
#
loop_
_entity_poly.entity_id
_entity_poly.type
_entity_poly.pdbx_seq_one_letter_code
_entity_poly.pdbx_strand_id
1 'polypeptide(L)'
;MKFSVKKSLFVSLAALGLFTAAASSNASAKAKKSYPHLTANKVLSTNPYNRNVNLTGKNALYNKVGTLPGTRVVATKTTAKQIASSTNSKDNLRAYRVATTSKGSVYYKVVSFDGNYRGWVYGGKSTQAFAGGLKPYTTFTEGTLTDNQKNTLYRIANPGIANDGKSATYTEPHFTQYTLNRDDRQIDNTTTYGDARFHIDQIGTRTREGDTWVHIVATDPAYTVADGWIMLAGLTPASPVTK
;
A
#
# COMPACT_ATOMS: atom_id res chain seq x y z
N MET A 1 -37.69 -36.15 66.15
CA MET A 1 -37.86 -35.73 64.74
C MET A 1 -36.76 -36.34 63.89
N LYS A 2 -37.18 -36.95 62.77
CA LYS A 2 -36.40 -37.53 61.65
C LYS A 2 -35.58 -38.82 61.88
N PHE A 3 -36.26 -39.92 61.52
CA PHE A 3 -35.75 -41.19 60.97
C PHE A 3 -34.80 -40.94 59.76
N SER A 4 -33.93 -41.83 59.25
CA SER A 4 -33.94 -43.30 59.19
C SER A 4 -32.55 -43.91 58.88
N VAL A 5 -32.28 -45.03 59.57
CA VAL A 5 -31.65 -46.30 59.17
C VAL A 5 -30.98 -46.40 57.78
N LYS A 6 -29.68 -46.74 57.75
CA LYS A 6 -29.03 -47.42 56.61
C LYS A 6 -28.91 -48.92 56.92
N LYS A 7 -29.62 -49.76 56.18
CA LYS A 7 -29.45 -51.22 56.17
C LYS A 7 -28.44 -51.60 55.08
N SER A 8 -27.51 -52.46 55.49
CA SER A 8 -26.67 -53.41 54.77
C SER A 8 -27.25 -53.95 53.45
N LEU A 9 -26.41 -54.39 52.51
CA LEU A 9 -26.57 -55.73 51.89
C LEU A 9 -25.34 -56.16 51.04
N PHE A 10 -24.73 -57.26 51.49
CA PHE A 10 -24.19 -58.45 50.80
C PHE A 10 -22.94 -58.47 49.88
N VAL A 11 -22.10 -59.42 50.29
CA VAL A 11 -21.05 -60.23 49.66
C VAL A 11 -21.50 -60.95 48.38
N SER A 12 -20.61 -61.07 47.38
CA SER A 12 -20.25 -62.28 46.59
C SER A 12 -19.58 -61.85 45.26
N LEU A 13 -18.30 -62.16 45.04
CA LEU A 13 -17.73 -63.38 44.45
C LEU A 13 -18.25 -63.70 43.03
N ALA A 14 -17.48 -63.31 42.01
CA ALA A 14 -17.39 -64.02 40.74
C ALA A 14 -16.13 -63.55 39.98
N ALA A 15 -15.15 -64.45 39.85
CA ALA A 15 -14.11 -64.35 38.82
C ALA A 15 -14.69 -64.93 37.52
N LEU A 16 -14.61 -64.19 36.42
CA LEU A 16 -14.85 -64.70 35.07
C LEU A 16 -13.91 -63.96 34.11
N GLY A 17 -12.98 -64.70 33.50
CA GLY A 17 -12.14 -64.20 32.42
C GLY A 17 -12.96 -63.88 31.18
N LEU A 18 -12.56 -62.84 30.44
CA LEU A 18 -13.08 -62.51 29.12
C LEU A 18 -11.92 -62.11 28.21
N PHE A 19 -11.64 -63.02 27.27
CA PHE A 19 -11.11 -62.88 25.91
C PHE A 19 -10.33 -61.60 25.53
N THR A 20 -9.13 -61.83 25.00
CA THR A 20 -8.40 -60.90 24.14
C THR A 20 -9.20 -60.61 22.88
N ALA A 21 -9.93 -59.50 22.88
CA ALA A 21 -10.31 -58.83 21.64
C ALA A 21 -9.17 -57.86 21.29
N ALA A 22 -8.30 -58.25 20.35
CA ALA A 22 -7.46 -57.30 19.65
C ALA A 22 -8.39 -56.40 18.81
N ALA A 23 -8.99 -55.39 19.45
CA ALA A 23 -9.58 -54.28 18.74
C ALA A 23 -8.40 -53.49 18.15
N SER A 24 -8.04 -53.80 16.91
CA SER A 24 -7.27 -52.89 16.07
C SER A 24 -8.12 -51.63 15.94
N SER A 25 -7.92 -50.69 16.86
CA SER A 25 -8.42 -49.34 16.72
C SER A 25 -7.72 -48.75 15.50
N ASN A 26 -8.39 -48.84 14.34
CA ASN A 26 -8.14 -47.94 13.23
C ASN A 26 -8.62 -46.55 13.65
N ALA A 27 -7.93 -45.97 14.64
CA ALA A 27 -7.94 -44.54 14.83
C ALA A 27 -7.23 -43.98 13.60
N SER A 28 -7.99 -43.66 12.56
CA SER A 28 -7.52 -42.82 11.47
C SER A 28 -6.96 -41.56 12.10
N ALA A 29 -5.64 -41.50 12.28
CA ALA A 29 -4.96 -40.34 12.82
C ALA A 29 -5.41 -39.17 11.96
N LYS A 30 -6.17 -38.23 12.53
CA LYS A 30 -6.57 -37.02 11.81
C LYS A 30 -5.29 -36.41 11.26
N ALA A 31 -5.16 -36.40 9.93
CA ALA A 31 -3.96 -35.90 9.27
C ALA A 31 -3.64 -34.52 9.85
N LYS A 32 -2.44 -34.39 10.44
CA LYS A 32 -2.01 -33.15 11.08
C LYS A 32 -2.15 -32.04 10.03
N LYS A 33 -2.92 -30.99 10.34
CA LYS A 33 -3.20 -29.90 9.39
C LYS A 33 -1.89 -29.30 8.93
N SER A 34 -1.43 -29.67 7.73
CA SER A 34 -0.15 -29.22 7.20
C SER A 34 -0.30 -27.80 6.67
N TYR A 35 0.19 -26.85 7.46
CA TYR A 35 0.28 -25.46 7.07
C TYR A 35 1.36 -25.30 5.99
N PRO A 36 1.12 -24.45 4.98
CA PRO A 36 2.19 -24.10 4.05
C PRO A 36 3.35 -23.43 4.80
N HIS A 37 4.56 -23.61 4.29
CA HIS A 37 5.74 -22.83 4.66
C HIS A 37 6.16 -21.92 3.49
N LEU A 38 7.05 -20.97 3.74
CA LEU A 38 7.60 -20.13 2.68
C LEU A 38 8.72 -20.87 1.94
N THR A 39 8.64 -20.93 0.62
CA THR A 39 9.72 -21.42 -0.23
C THR A 39 10.57 -20.26 -0.77
N ALA A 40 10.01 -19.05 -0.82
CA ALA A 40 10.72 -17.84 -1.16
C ALA A 40 10.14 -16.62 -0.45
N ASN A 41 10.98 -15.64 -0.13
CA ASN A 41 10.60 -14.32 0.36
C ASN A 41 11.69 -13.31 -0.01
N LYS A 42 11.45 -12.52 -1.05
CA LYS A 42 12.46 -11.66 -1.68
C LYS A 42 11.97 -10.22 -1.78
N VAL A 43 12.90 -9.27 -1.75
CA VAL A 43 12.63 -7.88 -2.15
C VAL A 43 12.39 -7.86 -3.66
N LEU A 44 11.44 -7.04 -4.12
CA LEU A 44 11.24 -6.86 -5.56
C LEU A 44 12.40 -6.05 -6.16
N SER A 45 13.01 -6.57 -7.21
CA SER A 45 14.15 -5.97 -7.92
C SER A 45 13.76 -5.14 -9.15
N THR A 46 12.50 -5.17 -9.58
CA THR A 46 12.00 -4.36 -10.70
C THR A 46 12.14 -2.87 -10.43
N ASN A 47 12.07 -1.99 -11.43
CA ASN A 47 12.11 -0.54 -11.20
C ASN A 47 11.06 -0.11 -10.14
N PRO A 48 11.43 0.62 -9.06
CA PRO A 48 10.50 1.12 -8.04
C PRO A 48 9.24 1.81 -8.59
N TYR A 49 9.38 2.58 -9.66
CA TYR A 49 8.31 3.34 -10.31
C TYR A 49 7.24 2.42 -10.95
N ASN A 50 7.61 1.17 -11.27
CA ASN A 50 6.72 0.17 -11.87
C ASN A 50 6.01 -0.71 -10.82
N ARG A 51 6.11 -0.35 -9.53
CA ARG A 51 5.57 -1.15 -8.41
C ARG A 51 4.36 -0.54 -7.74
N ASN A 52 3.78 0.50 -8.35
CA ASN A 52 2.54 1.09 -7.90
C ASN A 52 1.38 0.12 -8.18
N VAL A 53 0.60 -0.14 -7.14
CA VAL A 53 -0.48 -1.10 -7.16
C VAL A 53 -1.68 -0.53 -6.42
N ASN A 54 -2.85 -1.02 -6.78
CA ASN A 54 -4.06 -0.78 -6.00
C ASN A 54 -4.64 -2.12 -5.56
N LEU A 55 -5.33 -2.12 -4.42
CA LEU A 55 -6.03 -3.31 -3.94
C LEU A 55 -7.25 -3.58 -4.83
N THR A 56 -7.67 -4.84 -4.89
CA THR A 56 -8.90 -5.23 -5.61
C THR A 56 -10.09 -5.39 -4.67
N GLY A 57 -9.86 -5.41 -3.35
CA GLY A 57 -10.90 -5.69 -2.35
C GLY A 57 -11.36 -7.16 -2.28
N LYS A 58 -10.82 -8.04 -3.15
CA LYS A 58 -11.13 -9.49 -3.14
C LYS A 58 -10.49 -10.22 -1.95
N ASN A 59 -9.37 -9.69 -1.47
CA ASN A 59 -8.55 -10.26 -0.41
C ASN A 59 -8.24 -9.21 0.66
N ALA A 60 -8.07 -9.66 1.90
CA ALA A 60 -7.63 -8.82 3.01
C ALA A 60 -6.11 -8.59 2.96
N LEU A 61 -5.65 -7.61 3.75
CA LEU A 61 -4.24 -7.39 4.06
C LEU A 61 -3.89 -8.09 5.37
N TYR A 62 -2.75 -8.76 5.43
CA TYR A 62 -2.34 -9.57 6.58
C TYR A 62 -0.97 -9.16 7.12
N ASN A 63 -0.71 -9.38 8.41
CA ASN A 63 0.58 -9.04 9.03
C ASN A 63 1.74 -9.92 8.51
N LYS A 64 1.43 -11.16 8.12
CA LYS A 64 2.31 -12.11 7.42
C LYS A 64 1.54 -12.82 6.32
N VAL A 65 2.23 -13.63 5.52
CA VAL A 65 1.63 -14.37 4.41
C VAL A 65 0.40 -15.16 4.88
N GLY A 66 -0.75 -14.93 4.22
CA GLY A 66 -2.10 -15.16 4.76
C GLY A 66 -2.44 -16.58 5.22
N THR A 67 -1.67 -17.58 4.79
CA THR A 67 -1.90 -19.01 5.08
C THR A 67 -0.93 -19.59 6.12
N LEU A 68 -0.03 -18.78 6.67
CA LEU A 68 0.92 -19.21 7.69
C LEU A 68 0.27 -19.23 9.09
N PRO A 69 0.75 -20.08 10.01
CA PRO A 69 0.26 -20.11 11.40
C PRO A 69 0.35 -18.74 12.08
N GLY A 70 -0.71 -18.29 12.76
CA GLY A 70 -0.75 -17.02 13.51
C GLY A 70 -0.92 -15.76 12.66
N THR A 71 -1.37 -15.91 11.41
CA THR A 71 -1.70 -14.78 10.52
C THR A 71 -2.89 -14.00 11.09
N ARG A 72 -2.78 -12.67 11.10
CA ARG A 72 -3.84 -11.74 11.50
C ARG A 72 -4.16 -10.76 10.37
N VAL A 73 -5.41 -10.36 10.29
CA VAL A 73 -5.89 -9.33 9.36
C VAL A 73 -5.41 -7.96 9.86
N VAL A 74 -4.75 -7.21 8.99
CA VAL A 74 -4.35 -5.80 9.18
C VAL A 74 -5.40 -4.87 8.57
N ALA A 75 -5.94 -5.23 7.41
CA ALA A 75 -7.05 -4.53 6.79
C ALA A 75 -8.04 -5.55 6.22
N THR A 76 -9.32 -5.40 6.55
CA THR A 76 -10.37 -6.32 6.11
C THR A 76 -10.58 -6.23 4.59
N LYS A 77 -11.37 -7.14 4.01
CA LYS A 77 -11.78 -7.01 2.60
C LYS A 77 -12.58 -5.72 2.36
N THR A 78 -13.37 -5.29 3.34
CA THR A 78 -14.13 -4.02 3.28
C THR A 78 -13.19 -2.84 3.24
N THR A 79 -12.20 -2.79 4.14
CA THR A 79 -11.15 -1.75 4.14
C THR A 79 -10.36 -1.76 2.83
N ALA A 80 -10.01 -2.95 2.33
CA ALA A 80 -9.31 -3.08 1.05
C ALA A 80 -10.15 -2.57 -0.14
N LYS A 81 -11.48 -2.71 -0.11
CA LYS A 81 -12.39 -2.10 -1.10
C LYS A 81 -12.42 -0.57 -0.98
N GLN A 82 -12.46 -0.03 0.24
CA GLN A 82 -12.43 1.41 0.47
C GLN A 82 -11.13 2.05 -0.06
N ILE A 83 -9.98 1.43 0.24
CA ILE A 83 -8.68 1.84 -0.32
C ILE A 83 -8.69 1.74 -1.86
N ALA A 84 -9.29 0.67 -2.41
CA ALA A 84 -9.39 0.48 -3.85
C ALA A 84 -10.17 1.62 -4.54
N SER A 85 -11.21 2.14 -3.91
CA SER A 85 -12.08 3.21 -4.42
C SER A 85 -11.71 4.62 -3.95
N SER A 86 -10.67 4.77 -3.13
CA SER A 86 -10.31 6.07 -2.57
C SER A 86 -9.97 7.11 -3.65
N THR A 87 -10.37 8.36 -3.41
CA THR A 87 -10.00 9.54 -4.22
C THR A 87 -8.80 10.29 -3.65
N ASN A 88 -8.09 9.70 -2.68
CA ASN A 88 -6.92 10.31 -2.04
C ASN A 88 -5.63 9.53 -2.39
N SER A 89 -4.64 10.19 -2.99
CA SER A 89 -3.36 9.58 -3.37
C SER A 89 -2.54 9.06 -2.20
N LYS A 90 -2.83 9.46 -0.96
CA LYS A 90 -2.26 8.84 0.25
C LYS A 90 -2.56 7.33 0.34
N ASP A 91 -3.67 6.89 -0.25
CA ASP A 91 -4.09 5.49 -0.32
C ASP A 91 -3.50 4.74 -1.52
N ASN A 92 -2.65 5.35 -2.34
CA ASN A 92 -1.82 4.62 -3.30
C ASN A 92 -0.93 3.63 -2.56
N LEU A 93 -0.63 2.49 -3.18
CA LEU A 93 0.23 1.48 -2.56
C LEU A 93 1.43 1.14 -3.43
N ARG A 94 2.55 0.82 -2.78
CA ARG A 94 3.72 0.22 -3.43
C ARG A 94 3.91 -1.21 -2.98
N ALA A 95 4.04 -2.14 -3.93
CA ALA A 95 4.54 -3.47 -3.66
C ALA A 95 6.08 -3.45 -3.53
N TYR A 96 6.63 -4.08 -2.49
CA TYR A 96 8.08 -4.06 -2.25
C TYR A 96 8.71 -5.42 -1.91
N ARG A 97 7.89 -6.45 -1.65
CA ARG A 97 8.36 -7.84 -1.54
C ARG A 97 7.38 -8.81 -2.19
N VAL A 98 7.89 -9.98 -2.54
CA VAL A 98 7.11 -11.13 -3.00
C VAL A 98 7.52 -12.38 -2.22
N ALA A 99 6.53 -13.22 -1.92
CA ALA A 99 6.75 -14.50 -1.26
C ALA A 99 5.93 -15.60 -1.92
N THR A 100 6.52 -16.80 -1.97
CA THR A 100 5.87 -18.01 -2.50
C THR A 100 5.77 -19.03 -1.38
N THR A 101 4.64 -19.73 -1.31
CA THR A 101 4.42 -20.80 -0.33
C THR A 101 4.68 -22.18 -0.94
N SER A 102 4.87 -23.20 -0.09
CA SER A 102 5.00 -24.60 -0.51
C SER A 102 3.76 -25.16 -1.23
N LYS A 103 2.63 -24.43 -1.20
CA LYS A 103 1.40 -24.74 -1.97
C LYS A 103 1.27 -23.90 -3.25
N GLY A 104 2.37 -23.27 -3.69
CA GLY A 104 2.45 -22.45 -4.90
C GLY A 104 1.70 -21.13 -4.84
N SER A 105 1.22 -20.69 -3.67
CA SER A 105 0.55 -19.39 -3.56
C SER A 105 1.56 -18.26 -3.49
N VAL A 106 1.30 -17.20 -4.24
CA VAL A 106 2.11 -15.97 -4.27
C VAL A 106 1.43 -14.90 -3.42
N TYR A 107 2.22 -14.16 -2.65
CA TYR A 107 1.79 -13.01 -1.87
C TYR A 107 2.74 -11.84 -2.08
N TYR A 108 2.19 -10.63 -2.13
CA TYR A 108 2.97 -9.40 -2.21
C TYR A 108 2.89 -8.63 -0.91
N LYS A 109 4.02 -8.09 -0.45
CA LYS A 109 4.05 -7.15 0.67
C LYS A 109 3.91 -5.74 0.12
N VAL A 110 2.89 -5.02 0.60
CA VAL A 110 2.54 -3.67 0.16
C VAL A 110 2.57 -2.70 1.32
N VAL A 111 2.67 -1.41 1.00
CA VAL A 111 2.55 -0.29 1.92
C VAL A 111 1.75 0.82 1.24
N SER A 112 0.79 1.45 1.94
CA SER A 112 0.17 2.70 1.50
C SER A 112 1.18 3.85 1.54
N PHE A 113 0.98 4.90 0.73
CA PHE A 113 1.94 5.99 0.66
C PHE A 113 1.98 6.83 1.94
N ASP A 114 0.86 6.96 2.65
CA ASP A 114 0.84 7.50 4.01
C ASP A 114 1.40 6.55 5.09
N GLY A 115 1.71 5.30 4.74
CA GLY A 115 2.25 4.29 5.63
C GLY A 115 1.26 3.67 6.64
N ASN A 116 -0.02 4.08 6.64
CA ASN A 116 -1.04 3.59 7.57
C ASN A 116 -1.36 2.10 7.37
N TYR A 117 -1.27 1.60 6.14
CA TYR A 117 -1.49 0.20 5.82
C TYR A 117 -0.20 -0.45 5.34
N ARG A 118 0.21 -1.53 6.02
CA ARG A 118 1.36 -2.35 5.62
C ARG A 118 1.09 -3.82 5.89
N GLY A 119 1.22 -4.65 4.87
CA GLY A 119 0.94 -6.07 5.03
C GLY A 119 1.12 -6.89 3.75
N TRP A 120 0.76 -8.16 3.84
CA TRP A 120 0.79 -9.13 2.76
C TRP A 120 -0.62 -9.31 2.18
N VAL A 121 -0.71 -9.33 0.86
CA VAL A 121 -1.95 -9.59 0.11
C VAL A 121 -1.73 -10.73 -0.86
N TYR A 122 -2.76 -11.57 -1.05
CA TYR A 122 -2.70 -12.69 -1.99
C TYR A 122 -2.56 -12.20 -3.43
N GLY A 123 -1.54 -12.69 -4.12
CA GLY A 123 -1.15 -12.31 -5.48
C GLY A 123 -1.50 -13.32 -6.57
N GLY A 124 -2.10 -14.47 -6.23
CA GLY A 124 -2.37 -15.56 -7.16
C GLY A 124 -1.35 -16.69 -7.09
N LYS A 125 -0.98 -17.25 -8.24
CA LYS A 125 -0.07 -18.41 -8.37
C LYS A 125 1.21 -18.10 -9.17
N SER A 126 1.32 -16.91 -9.77
CA SER A 126 2.46 -16.49 -10.58
C SER A 126 3.10 -15.24 -9.99
N THR A 127 4.42 -15.14 -10.07
CA THR A 127 5.20 -13.96 -9.71
C THR A 127 5.43 -13.01 -10.89
N GLN A 128 4.90 -13.33 -12.07
CA GLN A 128 5.13 -12.56 -13.30
C GLN A 128 4.29 -11.28 -13.38
N ALA A 129 3.20 -11.20 -12.62
CA ALA A 129 2.31 -10.04 -12.62
C ALA A 129 1.71 -9.78 -11.23
N PHE A 130 1.28 -8.54 -11.01
CA PHE A 130 0.42 -8.19 -9.88
C PHE A 130 -1.02 -8.61 -10.19
N ALA A 131 -1.54 -9.58 -9.43
CA ALA A 131 -2.88 -10.14 -9.66
C ALA A 131 -3.58 -10.50 -8.34
N GLY A 132 -4.79 -11.06 -8.43
CA GLY A 132 -5.55 -11.53 -7.27
C GLY A 132 -6.08 -10.39 -6.40
N GLY A 133 -5.48 -10.17 -5.24
CA GLY A 133 -5.85 -9.13 -4.27
C GLY A 133 -5.31 -7.74 -4.59
N LEU A 134 -4.47 -7.61 -5.61
CA LEU A 134 -3.87 -6.38 -6.08
C LEU A 134 -3.82 -6.36 -7.61
N LYS A 135 -3.64 -5.18 -8.19
CA LYS A 135 -3.43 -4.95 -9.62
C LYS A 135 -2.44 -3.79 -9.82
N PRO A 136 -1.73 -3.71 -10.97
CA PRO A 136 -0.97 -2.51 -11.31
C PRO A 136 -1.86 -1.27 -11.27
N TYR A 137 -1.29 -0.12 -10.91
CA TYR A 137 -2.04 1.13 -10.82
C TYR A 137 -1.20 2.31 -11.27
N THR A 138 -1.74 3.06 -12.23
CA THR A 138 -1.20 4.34 -12.69
C THR A 138 -1.62 5.43 -11.71
N THR A 139 -0.66 6.07 -11.06
CA THR A 139 -0.88 7.13 -10.06
C THR A 139 -0.90 8.52 -10.69
N PHE A 140 -0.27 8.67 -11.86
CA PHE A 140 -0.18 9.92 -12.60
C PHE A 140 -0.29 9.64 -14.10
N THR A 141 -1.07 10.46 -14.80
CA THR A 141 -1.24 10.41 -16.26
C THR A 141 -0.63 11.67 -16.85
N GLU A 142 0.41 11.51 -17.67
CA GLU A 142 1.00 12.63 -18.41
C GLU A 142 0.00 13.23 -19.39
N GLY A 143 0.08 14.55 -19.55
CA GLY A 143 -0.72 15.33 -20.49
C GLY A 143 0.14 16.01 -21.54
N THR A 144 -0.49 16.88 -22.31
CA THR A 144 0.19 17.70 -23.32
C THR A 144 -0.05 19.17 -23.01
N LEU A 145 1.03 19.96 -23.03
CA LEU A 145 0.94 21.40 -22.82
C LEU A 145 0.28 22.09 -24.00
N THR A 146 -0.64 23.00 -23.70
CA THR A 146 -1.14 23.98 -24.66
C THR A 146 -0.06 25.01 -24.99
N ASP A 147 -0.18 25.65 -26.16
CA ASP A 147 0.76 26.70 -26.55
C ASP A 147 0.73 27.89 -25.59
N ASN A 148 -0.45 28.22 -25.04
CA ASN A 148 -0.54 29.27 -24.03
C ASN A 148 0.27 28.92 -22.76
N GLN A 149 0.21 27.68 -22.29
CA GLN A 149 0.98 27.23 -21.11
C GLN A 149 2.48 27.27 -21.36
N LYS A 150 2.95 26.90 -22.55
CA LYS A 150 4.38 26.94 -22.91
C LYS A 150 4.93 28.37 -22.93
N ASN A 151 4.12 29.32 -23.40
CA ASN A 151 4.54 30.72 -23.60
C ASN A 151 4.26 31.64 -22.40
N THR A 152 3.50 31.18 -21.40
CA THR A 152 3.20 31.95 -20.20
C THR A 152 4.32 31.80 -19.17
N LEU A 153 4.76 32.91 -18.58
CA LEU A 153 5.58 32.90 -17.39
C LEU A 153 4.69 32.80 -16.15
N TYR A 154 5.13 32.01 -15.18
CA TYR A 154 4.43 31.77 -13.93
C TYR A 154 5.28 32.17 -12.73
N ARG A 155 4.59 32.44 -11.61
CA ARG A 155 5.17 32.50 -10.27
C ARG A 155 4.36 31.63 -9.31
N ILE A 156 4.99 31.18 -8.24
CA ILE A 156 4.29 30.51 -7.14
C ILE A 156 3.35 31.55 -6.49
N ALA A 157 2.06 31.23 -6.41
CA ALA A 157 1.05 32.17 -5.94
C ALA A 157 1.24 32.52 -4.47
N ASN A 158 1.56 31.51 -3.66
CA ASN A 158 1.76 31.64 -2.22
C ASN A 158 3.03 30.88 -1.82
N PRO A 159 4.22 31.45 -2.05
CA PRO A 159 5.47 30.82 -1.61
C PRO A 159 5.49 30.62 -0.09
N GLY A 160 6.04 29.50 0.37
CA GLY A 160 6.07 29.16 1.78
C GLY A 160 6.62 27.76 2.06
N ILE A 161 6.26 27.24 3.23
CA ILE A 161 6.72 25.94 3.74
C ILE A 161 5.63 24.85 3.73
N ALA A 162 4.43 25.18 3.26
CA ALA A 162 3.31 24.25 3.30
C ALA A 162 3.49 23.08 2.31
N ASN A 163 3.27 21.86 2.81
CA ASN A 163 3.23 20.65 1.99
C ASN A 163 1.80 20.39 1.48
N ASP A 164 1.33 21.27 0.59
CA ASP A 164 -0.05 21.34 0.12
C ASP A 164 -0.21 21.20 -1.41
N GLY A 165 0.89 20.91 -2.11
CA GLY A 165 0.98 20.89 -3.56
C GLY A 165 1.02 22.26 -4.25
N LYS A 166 0.96 23.38 -3.51
CA LYS A 166 0.76 24.73 -4.07
C LYS A 166 1.81 25.75 -3.62
N SER A 167 2.44 25.51 -2.47
CA SER A 167 3.39 26.46 -1.87
C SER A 167 4.86 26.11 -2.14
N ALA A 168 5.16 24.87 -2.51
CA ALA A 168 6.49 24.37 -2.80
C ALA A 168 6.46 23.41 -4.01
N THR A 169 7.63 23.03 -4.53
CA THR A 169 7.75 22.04 -5.61
C THR A 169 8.17 20.67 -5.10
N TYR A 170 7.95 19.66 -5.92
CA TYR A 170 8.04 18.24 -5.58
C TYR A 170 8.87 17.49 -6.63
N THR A 171 9.61 16.46 -6.23
CA THR A 171 10.39 15.66 -7.19
C THR A 171 9.49 14.88 -8.14
N GLU A 172 8.31 14.48 -7.65
CA GLU A 172 7.22 13.86 -8.40
C GLU A 172 5.91 14.51 -7.93
N PRO A 173 4.82 14.49 -8.71
CA PRO A 173 3.53 14.98 -8.23
C PRO A 173 3.15 14.34 -6.89
N HIS A 174 2.61 15.12 -5.96
CA HIS A 174 2.48 14.71 -4.55
C HIS A 174 1.71 13.40 -4.38
N PHE A 175 2.29 12.45 -3.64
CA PHE A 175 1.77 11.09 -3.44
C PHE A 175 1.58 10.26 -4.73
N THR A 176 2.35 10.50 -5.79
CA THR A 176 2.34 9.62 -6.98
C THR A 176 3.44 8.58 -6.99
N GLN A 177 4.45 8.72 -6.13
CA GLN A 177 5.46 7.70 -5.84
C GLN A 177 5.66 7.51 -4.34
N TYR A 178 6.06 6.30 -3.94
CA TYR A 178 6.34 6.01 -2.52
C TYR A 178 7.70 6.58 -2.10
N THR A 179 7.68 7.48 -1.11
CA THR A 179 8.87 7.94 -0.39
C THR A 179 8.89 7.35 1.03
N LEU A 180 10.07 7.11 1.59
CA LEU A 180 10.19 6.50 2.92
C LEU A 180 9.71 7.43 4.04
N ASN A 181 9.96 8.73 3.87
CA ASN A 181 9.67 9.76 4.88
C ASN A 181 8.34 10.47 4.68
N ARG A 182 7.61 10.17 3.59
CA ARG A 182 6.34 10.83 3.23
C ARG A 182 6.49 12.32 2.96
N ASP A 183 7.72 12.73 2.67
CA ASP A 183 8.06 14.03 2.14
C ASP A 183 8.63 13.79 0.75
N ASP A 184 7.95 14.32 -0.25
CA ASP A 184 8.26 14.26 -1.67
C ASP A 184 8.56 15.66 -2.24
N ARG A 185 8.72 16.65 -1.35
CA ARG A 185 9.15 17.99 -1.73
C ARG A 185 10.56 17.97 -2.30
N GLN A 186 10.72 18.71 -3.38
CA GLN A 186 12.00 19.06 -3.98
C GLN A 186 12.69 20.16 -3.17
N ILE A 187 11.89 21.10 -2.66
CA ILE A 187 12.33 22.23 -1.85
C ILE A 187 11.36 22.44 -0.68
N ASP A 188 11.92 22.60 0.52
CA ASP A 188 11.12 22.69 1.75
C ASP A 188 10.63 24.10 2.08
N ASN A 189 11.25 25.12 1.48
CA ASN A 189 10.95 26.51 1.77
C ASN A 189 11.15 27.38 0.53
N THR A 190 10.05 27.95 0.03
CA THR A 190 10.06 28.89 -1.09
C THR A 190 9.77 30.33 -0.67
N THR A 191 9.75 30.68 0.62
CA THR A 191 9.37 32.02 1.11
C THR A 191 10.12 33.17 0.41
N THR A 192 11.37 32.96 -0.03
CA THR A 192 12.19 33.95 -0.74
C THR A 192 12.00 33.96 -2.27
N TYR A 193 11.05 33.21 -2.81
CA TYR A 193 10.84 33.02 -4.26
C TYR A 193 9.75 33.93 -4.84
N GLY A 194 9.40 35.03 -4.16
CA GLY A 194 8.35 35.96 -4.64
C GLY A 194 8.66 36.56 -6.03
N ASP A 195 9.94 36.79 -6.32
CA ASP A 195 10.39 37.34 -7.61
C ASP A 195 10.73 36.26 -8.66
N ALA A 196 10.74 34.99 -8.27
CA ALA A 196 11.05 33.90 -9.18
C ALA A 196 10.04 33.82 -10.33
N ARG A 197 10.54 33.48 -11.52
CA ARG A 197 9.73 33.23 -12.73
C ARG A 197 10.06 31.87 -13.28
N PHE A 198 9.04 31.21 -13.77
CA PHE A 198 9.14 29.85 -14.26
C PHE A 198 8.39 29.67 -15.58
N HIS A 199 8.94 28.84 -16.45
CA HIS A 199 8.21 28.22 -17.55
C HIS A 199 7.67 26.86 -17.13
N ILE A 200 6.68 26.35 -17.86
CA ILE A 200 6.18 24.99 -17.69
C ILE A 200 6.67 24.14 -18.87
N ASP A 201 7.29 22.99 -18.59
CA ASP A 201 7.81 22.05 -19.59
C ASP A 201 7.09 20.68 -19.56
N GLN A 202 6.41 20.34 -18.47
CA GLN A 202 5.58 19.13 -18.36
C GLN A 202 4.24 19.39 -17.68
N ILE A 203 3.26 18.53 -17.95
CA ILE A 203 1.93 18.56 -17.34
C ILE A 203 1.36 17.15 -17.21
N GLY A 204 0.50 16.95 -16.22
CA GLY A 204 -0.31 15.75 -16.11
C GLY A 204 -1.32 15.83 -14.97
N THR A 205 -1.94 14.69 -14.66
CA THR A 205 -3.06 14.62 -13.72
C THR A 205 -2.90 13.45 -12.76
N ARG A 206 -3.10 13.67 -11.45
CA ARG A 206 -3.16 12.56 -10.48
C ARG A 206 -4.46 11.79 -10.64
N THR A 207 -4.37 10.47 -10.66
CA THR A 207 -5.51 9.62 -11.04
C THR A 207 -6.58 9.47 -9.96
N ARG A 208 -6.27 9.75 -8.69
CA ARG A 208 -7.24 9.68 -7.59
C ARG A 208 -7.97 11.00 -7.35
N GLU A 209 -7.24 12.12 -7.32
CA GLU A 209 -7.80 13.45 -7.10
C GLU A 209 -8.34 14.09 -8.38
N GLY A 210 -7.77 13.75 -9.55
CA GLY A 210 -8.10 14.41 -10.82
C GLY A 210 -7.52 15.81 -10.96
N ASP A 211 -6.56 16.19 -10.11
CA ASP A 211 -5.96 17.51 -10.13
C ASP A 211 -4.75 17.61 -11.08
N THR A 212 -4.54 18.81 -11.63
CA THR A 212 -3.50 19.06 -12.62
C THR A 212 -2.20 19.49 -11.95
N TRP A 213 -1.12 18.82 -12.31
CA TRP A 213 0.25 19.11 -11.91
C TRP A 213 1.08 19.49 -13.12
N VAL A 214 2.02 20.39 -12.90
CA VAL A 214 2.96 20.88 -13.92
C VAL A 214 4.37 20.84 -13.36
N HIS A 215 5.34 20.53 -14.22
CA HIS A 215 6.74 20.72 -13.89
C HIS A 215 7.14 22.14 -14.28
N ILE A 216 7.78 22.85 -13.35
CA ILE A 216 8.23 24.23 -13.54
C ILE A 216 9.75 24.28 -13.64
N VAL A 217 10.25 25.15 -14.51
CA VAL A 217 11.68 25.40 -14.71
C VAL A 217 11.97 26.88 -14.57
N ALA A 218 12.89 27.23 -13.67
CA ALA A 218 13.25 28.61 -13.36
C ALA A 218 13.90 29.30 -14.56
N THR A 219 13.58 30.58 -14.75
CA THR A 219 14.23 31.43 -15.77
C THR A 219 15.56 32.01 -15.31
N ASP A 220 15.78 32.05 -13.99
CA ASP A 220 17.00 32.57 -13.37
C ASP A 220 17.70 31.43 -12.61
N PRO A 221 19.02 31.21 -12.82
CA PRO A 221 19.81 30.21 -12.09
C PRO A 221 19.71 30.29 -10.56
N ALA A 222 19.40 31.47 -9.99
CA ALA A 222 19.23 31.63 -8.55
C ALA A 222 18.06 30.80 -7.97
N TYR A 223 17.11 30.36 -8.82
CA TYR A 223 15.90 29.67 -8.39
C TYR A 223 15.77 28.22 -8.90
N THR A 224 16.77 27.65 -9.58
CA THR A 224 16.69 26.31 -10.18
C THR A 224 16.55 25.18 -9.14
N VAL A 225 16.83 25.45 -7.87
CA VAL A 225 16.54 24.51 -6.77
C VAL A 225 15.04 24.20 -6.65
N ALA A 226 14.18 25.14 -7.07
CA ALA A 226 12.74 24.94 -7.11
C ALA A 226 12.24 24.23 -8.38
N ASP A 227 13.11 23.88 -9.34
CA ASP A 227 12.68 23.14 -10.53
C ASP A 227 12.06 21.80 -10.13
N GLY A 228 10.80 21.59 -10.46
CA GLY A 228 10.04 20.45 -9.97
C GLY A 228 8.54 20.56 -10.23
N TRP A 229 7.80 19.55 -9.76
CA TRP A 229 6.36 19.46 -9.91
C TRP A 229 5.62 20.34 -8.91
N ILE A 230 4.53 20.98 -9.33
CA ILE A 230 3.61 21.74 -8.47
C ILE A 230 2.19 21.64 -9.06
N MET A 231 1.16 21.76 -8.23
CA MET A 231 -0.20 21.89 -8.74
C MET A 231 -0.30 23.16 -9.58
N LEU A 232 -0.91 23.08 -10.76
CA LEU A 232 -1.13 24.25 -11.61
C LEU A 232 -1.94 25.35 -10.87
N ALA A 233 -2.86 24.94 -10.00
CA ALA A 233 -3.64 25.84 -9.15
C ALA A 233 -2.80 26.57 -8.06
N GLY A 234 -1.54 26.20 -7.87
CA GLY A 234 -0.58 26.91 -7.02
C GLY A 234 0.21 28.00 -7.75
N LEU A 235 -0.01 28.18 -9.05
CA LEU A 235 0.68 29.14 -9.88
C LEU A 235 -0.23 30.30 -10.29
N THR A 236 0.37 31.46 -10.55
CA THR A 236 -0.30 32.58 -11.21
C THR A 236 0.55 33.08 -12.39
N PRO A 237 -0.09 33.55 -13.48
CA PRO A 237 0.64 34.22 -14.55
C PRO A 237 1.42 35.42 -14.03
N ALA A 238 2.59 35.65 -14.62
CA ALA A 238 3.49 36.70 -14.22
C ALA A 238 4.16 37.36 -15.43
N SER A 239 4.43 38.66 -15.33
CA SER A 239 5.26 39.37 -16.29
C SER A 239 6.74 39.05 -16.04
N PRO A 240 7.62 39.20 -17.05
CA PRO A 240 9.06 39.18 -16.85
C PRO A 240 9.49 40.16 -15.74
N VAL A 241 10.57 39.83 -15.03
CA VAL A 241 11.17 40.77 -14.06
C VAL A 241 11.92 41.84 -14.85
N THR A 242 11.48 43.09 -14.76
CA THR A 242 12.21 44.23 -15.32
C THR A 242 13.42 44.50 -14.41
N LYS A 243 14.63 44.40 -14.96
CA LYS A 243 15.87 44.79 -14.26
C LYS A 243 16.11 46.28 -14.35
#